data_AF-Q08N76-F1
#
_entry.id   AF-Q08N76-F1
#
_cell.length_a   1.000
_cell.length_b   1.000
_cell.length_c   1.000
_cell.angle_alpha   90.00
_cell.angle_beta   90.00
_cell.angle_gamma   90.00
#
_symmetry.space_group_name_H-M   'P 1'
#
loop_
_entity.id
_entity.type
_entity.pdbx_description
1 polymer ?
#
loop_
_entity_poly.entity_id
_entity_poly.type
_entity_poly.pdbx_seq_one_letter_code
_entity_poly.pdbx_strand_id
1 'polypeptide(L)'
;MTAAPRKKVVVLGGGAGALTTAYYLSRTPELREQYEVTVYQVGWRLGGKGASGRGPNGRIEEHGLHVFWGFYENAFRLMRECYREMNRPATMPLATFEQAFLPRDLMALQELVQGTWHRWVIPFPSNARSPGESDSIDSVQEILEALFQTLRELFDRTQGLLVRTAAQGPGHEALGVLKTVLSESLERGADLLKFVREIVREGQALLEQAQAHLLVLRVEVDVEARAVPDDLFLRTLRSFLRWLWSRFTPLLESNFLLFQLCVGLDFLVANLVGILSDQVFAKGFNAIEELDYREWLAKHGASELTLRSALSRAIYDAAMSMVDGDPDRQSIGAGSALRALLRIGLTYQGHIAYEFAASMGDVVFVPLYEACRKNGVRFEFFHRVE
;
A
#
# COMPACT_ATOMS: atom_id res chain seq x y z
N MET A 1 15.75 36.47 38.30
CA MET A 1 16.16 35.04 38.18
C MET A 1 16.74 34.88 36.79
N THR A 2 18.00 34.47 36.65
CA THR A 2 18.60 34.16 35.35
C THR A 2 17.97 32.88 34.82
N ALA A 3 17.40 32.92 33.62
CA ALA A 3 16.83 31.74 32.97
C ALA A 3 17.90 30.63 32.88
N ALA A 4 17.49 29.38 33.12
CA ALA A 4 18.40 28.23 33.00
C ALA A 4 18.98 28.18 31.58
N PRO A 5 20.27 27.80 31.41
CA PRO A 5 20.88 27.73 30.09
C PRO A 5 20.19 26.66 29.23
N ARG A 6 19.95 26.98 27.96
CA ARG A 6 19.34 26.06 26.99
C ARG A 6 20.18 24.81 26.79
N LYS A 7 19.54 23.65 26.64
CA LYS A 7 20.20 22.39 26.28
C LYS A 7 20.61 22.43 24.81
N LYS A 8 21.91 22.40 24.54
CA LYS A 8 22.44 22.35 23.17
C LYS A 8 22.19 20.96 22.56
N VAL A 9 21.59 20.93 21.38
CA VAL A 9 21.32 19.71 20.62
C VAL A 9 21.95 19.83 19.24
N VAL A 10 22.78 18.84 18.91
CA VAL A 10 23.43 18.72 17.60
C VAL A 10 22.70 17.64 16.80
N VAL A 11 22.26 17.99 15.59
CA VAL A 11 21.63 17.07 14.64
C VAL A 11 22.55 16.93 13.43
N LEU A 12 22.89 15.69 13.07
CA LEU A 12 23.82 15.40 11.99
C LEU A 12 23.09 14.94 10.73
N GLY A 13 23.27 15.68 9.65
CA GLY A 13 22.61 15.49 8.37
C GLY A 13 21.34 16.33 8.21
N GLY A 14 20.94 16.53 6.95
CA GLY A 14 19.79 17.36 6.55
C GLY A 14 18.66 16.58 5.91
N GLY A 15 18.57 15.26 6.16
CA GLY A 15 17.50 14.40 5.63
C GLY A 15 16.17 14.52 6.40
N ALA A 16 15.15 13.78 5.96
CA ALA A 16 13.81 13.80 6.56
C ALA A 16 13.82 13.57 8.08
N GLY A 17 14.55 12.57 8.58
CA GLY A 17 14.66 12.32 10.02
C GLY A 17 15.25 13.51 10.78
N ALA A 18 16.36 14.07 10.28
CA ALA A 18 17.04 15.19 10.92
C ALA A 18 16.21 16.46 10.97
N LEU A 19 15.59 16.84 9.84
CA LEU A 19 14.74 18.04 9.78
C LEU A 19 13.46 17.87 10.60
N THR A 20 12.90 16.67 10.66
CA THR A 20 11.79 16.34 11.56
C THR A 20 12.21 16.52 13.02
N THR A 21 13.36 16.00 13.43
CA THR A 21 13.89 16.19 14.78
C THR A 21 14.11 17.67 15.10
N ALA A 22 14.73 18.43 14.19
CA ALA A 22 14.97 19.85 14.38
C ALA A 22 13.67 20.65 14.52
N TYR A 23 12.66 20.33 13.69
CA TYR A 23 11.34 20.94 13.77
C TYR A 23 10.68 20.63 15.12
N TYR A 24 10.57 19.36 15.52
CA TYR A 24 9.89 19.00 16.76
C TYR A 24 10.61 19.47 18.03
N LEU A 25 11.93 19.64 18.02
CA LEU A 25 12.68 20.25 19.13
C LEU A 25 12.55 21.77 19.20
N SER A 26 12.01 22.41 18.16
CA SER A 26 11.84 23.86 18.08
C SER A 26 10.39 24.27 17.84
N ARG A 27 9.44 23.34 17.87
CA ARG A 27 8.06 23.57 17.42
C ARG A 27 7.32 24.63 18.24
N THR A 28 7.51 24.67 19.56
CA THR A 28 6.80 25.60 20.45
C THR A 28 7.76 26.58 21.13
N PRO A 29 7.28 27.74 21.62
CA PRO A 29 8.10 28.68 22.38
C PRO A 29 8.83 28.04 23.57
N GLU A 30 8.15 27.17 24.32
CA GLU A 30 8.71 26.48 25.49
C GLU A 30 9.88 25.58 25.08
N LEU A 31 9.76 24.89 23.95
CA LEU A 31 10.83 24.06 23.40
C LEU A 31 12.02 24.92 22.93
N ARG A 32 11.78 26.11 22.36
CA ARG A 32 12.84 27.06 21.96
C ARG A 32 13.57 27.69 23.15
N GLU A 33 12.89 27.79 24.29
CA GLU A 33 13.47 28.17 25.58
C GLU A 33 14.23 27.00 26.25
N GLN A 34 13.87 25.76 25.94
CA GLN A 34 14.53 24.58 26.48
C GLN A 34 15.74 24.13 25.65
N TYR A 35 15.66 24.22 24.32
CA TYR A 35 16.63 23.65 23.39
C TYR A 35 17.29 24.71 22.49
N GLU A 36 18.59 24.55 22.27
CA GLU A 36 19.35 25.26 21.25
C GLU A 36 19.80 24.25 20.20
N VAL A 37 19.10 24.20 19.07
CA VAL A 37 19.29 23.17 18.04
C VAL A 37 20.19 23.68 16.92
N THR A 38 21.21 22.89 16.56
CA THR A 38 22.07 23.12 15.40
C THR A 38 22.10 21.89 14.50
N VAL A 39 21.80 22.06 13.22
CA VAL A 39 21.85 21.03 12.18
C VAL A 39 23.15 21.20 11.38
N TYR A 40 23.98 20.17 11.34
CA TYR A 40 25.20 20.13 10.52
C TYR A 40 24.95 19.34 9.24
N GLN A 41 25.30 19.90 8.08
CA GLN A 41 25.10 19.27 6.79
C GLN A 41 26.36 19.38 5.92
N VAL A 42 26.74 18.28 5.29
CA VAL A 42 28.00 18.14 4.52
C VAL A 42 28.09 19.11 3.33
N GLY A 43 26.98 19.56 2.78
CA GLY A 43 26.94 20.52 1.68
C GLY A 43 25.70 21.42 1.74
N TRP A 44 25.37 22.08 0.64
CA TRP A 44 24.23 23.01 0.62
C TRP A 44 22.86 22.33 0.45
N ARG A 45 22.82 21.05 0.06
CA ARG A 45 21.57 20.31 -0.22
C ARG A 45 20.99 19.69 1.04
N LEU A 46 19.74 20.03 1.35
CA LEU A 46 18.89 19.36 2.33
C LEU A 46 18.00 18.32 1.64
N GLY A 47 17.39 17.42 2.41
CA GLY A 47 16.44 16.40 1.95
C GLY A 47 16.98 14.98 1.93
N GLY A 48 18.30 14.78 1.93
CA GLY A 48 18.90 13.44 1.87
C GLY A 48 18.43 12.69 0.63
N LYS A 49 17.81 11.51 0.81
CA LYS A 49 17.23 10.70 -0.29
C LYS A 49 16.03 11.35 -1.00
N GLY A 50 15.45 12.41 -0.43
CA GLY A 50 14.41 13.21 -1.06
C GLY A 50 14.90 14.58 -1.54
N ALA A 51 16.22 14.79 -1.59
CA ALA A 51 16.78 16.02 -2.14
C ALA A 51 16.51 16.10 -3.66
N SER A 52 16.17 17.30 -4.12
CA SER A 52 15.89 17.58 -5.53
C SER A 52 16.87 18.63 -6.08
N GLY A 53 17.18 18.51 -7.36
CA GLY A 53 18.01 19.43 -8.13
C GLY A 53 17.25 20.07 -9.29
N ARG A 54 17.99 20.89 -10.06
CA ARG A 54 17.52 21.49 -11.31
C ARG A 54 18.58 21.29 -12.38
N GLY A 55 18.18 20.62 -13.45
CA GLY A 55 18.98 20.44 -14.66
C GLY A 55 18.82 21.59 -15.66
N PRO A 56 19.34 21.40 -16.89
CA PRO A 56 19.13 22.33 -17.99
C PRO A 56 17.64 22.68 -18.17
N ASN A 57 17.37 23.96 -18.46
CA ASN A 57 16.02 24.51 -18.61
C ASN A 57 15.14 24.43 -17.35
N GLY A 58 15.74 24.27 -16.17
CA GLY A 58 15.00 24.23 -14.89
C GLY A 58 14.19 22.95 -14.70
N ARG A 59 14.53 21.86 -15.43
CA ARG A 59 13.90 20.56 -15.21
C ARG A 59 14.23 20.02 -13.83
N ILE A 60 13.23 19.46 -13.17
CA ILE A 60 13.38 18.82 -11.87
C ILE A 60 14.23 17.55 -12.03
N GLU A 61 15.24 17.40 -11.19
CA GLU A 61 16.08 16.20 -11.10
C GLU A 61 15.95 15.61 -9.70
N GLU A 62 15.43 14.39 -9.58
CA GLU A 62 15.25 13.69 -8.31
C GLU A 62 15.89 12.32 -8.37
N HIS A 63 16.31 11.82 -7.22
CA HIS A 63 16.93 10.49 -7.12
C HIS A 63 15.95 9.36 -7.44
N GLY A 64 14.66 9.56 -7.19
CA GLY A 64 13.61 8.58 -7.44
C GLY A 64 12.23 9.24 -7.43
N LEU A 65 11.21 8.47 -7.78
CA LEU A 65 9.82 8.91 -7.63
C LEU A 65 9.46 8.93 -6.14
N HIS A 66 9.04 10.09 -5.64
CA HIS A 66 8.52 10.22 -4.28
C HIS A 66 7.01 10.43 -4.30
N VAL A 67 6.32 9.66 -3.47
CA VAL A 67 4.88 9.76 -3.23
C VAL A 67 4.63 9.63 -1.74
N PHE A 68 3.61 10.33 -1.24
CA PHE A 68 3.12 10.10 0.11
C PHE A 68 1.89 9.20 0.04
N TRP A 69 1.99 8.02 0.64
CA TRP A 69 0.82 7.16 0.81
C TRP A 69 -0.13 7.77 1.84
N GLY A 70 -1.43 7.71 1.60
CA GLY A 70 -2.46 8.35 2.42
C GLY A 70 -2.55 7.86 3.87
N PHE A 71 -1.77 6.85 4.27
CA PHE A 71 -1.65 6.41 5.66
C PHE A 71 -0.46 7.05 6.41
N TYR A 72 0.33 7.92 5.76
CA TYR A 72 1.51 8.57 6.33
C TYR A 72 1.14 9.69 7.32
N GLU A 73 0.29 9.39 8.30
CA GLU A 73 -0.28 10.35 9.27
C GLU A 73 0.77 11.28 9.88
N ASN A 74 1.90 10.73 10.32
CA ASN A 74 2.96 11.52 10.93
C ASN A 74 3.59 12.53 9.97
N ALA A 75 3.82 12.12 8.72
CA ALA A 75 4.40 13.00 7.71
C ALA A 75 3.40 14.07 7.27
N PHE A 76 2.13 13.70 7.08
CA PHE A 76 1.08 14.66 6.76
C PHE A 76 0.84 15.66 7.89
N ARG A 77 0.79 15.22 9.15
CA ARG A 77 0.65 16.10 10.32
C ARG A 77 1.79 17.12 10.37
N LEU A 78 3.03 16.64 10.25
CA LEU A 78 4.22 17.51 10.18
C LEU A 78 4.10 18.56 9.07
N MET A 79 3.75 18.13 7.85
CA MET A 79 3.67 19.06 6.72
C MET A 79 2.52 20.04 6.85
N ARG A 80 1.34 19.61 7.30
CA ARG A 80 0.21 20.52 7.58
C ARG A 80 0.57 21.58 8.62
N GLU A 81 1.20 21.17 9.73
CA GLU A 81 1.69 22.10 10.74
C GLU A 81 2.72 23.07 10.16
N CYS A 82 3.68 22.57 9.38
CA CYS A 82 4.73 23.36 8.75
C CYS A 82 4.17 24.43 7.78
N TYR A 83 3.27 24.04 6.88
CA TYR A 83 2.62 24.97 5.94
C TYR A 83 1.79 26.04 6.67
N ARG A 84 1.07 25.64 7.74
CA ARG A 84 0.32 26.57 8.59
C ARG A 84 1.24 27.55 9.33
N GLU A 85 2.35 27.07 9.90
CA GLU A 85 3.30 27.90 10.64
C GLU A 85 4.02 28.90 9.74
N MET A 86 4.39 28.51 8.52
CA MET A 86 5.00 29.43 7.56
C MET A 86 4.06 30.57 7.17
N ASN A 87 2.74 30.29 7.07
CA ASN A 87 1.72 31.27 6.74
C ASN A 87 2.10 32.11 5.51
N ARG A 88 2.52 31.44 4.43
CA ARG A 88 2.98 32.10 3.20
C ARG A 88 1.85 32.94 2.59
N PRO A 89 2.15 34.10 1.98
CA PRO A 89 1.14 34.88 1.26
C PRO A 89 0.47 34.05 0.17
N ALA A 90 -0.84 34.22 -0.02
CA ALA A 90 -1.61 33.46 -1.02
C ALA A 90 -1.13 33.68 -2.48
N THR A 91 -0.37 34.75 -2.74
CA THR A 91 0.25 35.04 -4.04
C THR A 91 1.51 34.21 -4.32
N MET A 92 2.08 33.56 -3.30
CA MET A 92 3.26 32.73 -3.45
C MET A 92 2.86 31.33 -3.96
N PRO A 93 3.58 30.76 -4.94
CA PRO A 93 3.36 29.36 -5.33
C PRO A 93 3.54 28.42 -4.13
N LEU A 94 2.72 27.36 -4.06
CA LEU A 94 2.77 26.38 -2.98
C LEU A 94 2.66 27.08 -1.60
N ALA A 95 1.70 28.00 -1.47
CA ALA A 95 1.46 28.72 -0.22
C ALA A 95 0.81 27.82 0.84
N THR A 96 -0.05 26.89 0.41
CA THR A 96 -0.78 25.98 1.30
C THR A 96 -0.42 24.52 1.04
N PHE A 97 -0.73 23.69 2.02
CA PHE A 97 -0.60 22.24 1.92
C PHE A 97 -1.41 21.68 0.73
N GLU A 98 -2.66 22.14 0.56
CA GLU A 98 -3.57 21.66 -0.48
C GLU A 98 -3.10 22.03 -1.90
N GLN A 99 -2.32 23.10 -2.05
CA GLN A 99 -1.68 23.43 -3.33
C GLN A 99 -0.47 22.54 -3.63
N ALA A 100 0.17 22.01 -2.60
CA ALA A 100 1.44 21.30 -2.71
C ALA A 100 1.30 19.78 -2.80
N PHE A 101 0.26 19.22 -2.16
CA PHE A 101 -0.02 17.78 -2.14
C PHE A 101 -1.26 17.47 -2.97
N LEU A 102 -1.07 16.80 -4.11
CA LEU A 102 -2.12 16.52 -5.08
C LEU A 102 -2.64 15.08 -4.92
N PRO A 103 -3.95 14.88 -4.68
CA PRO A 103 -4.50 13.57 -4.39
C PRO A 103 -4.51 12.63 -5.60
N ARG A 104 -4.36 11.33 -5.35
CA ARG A 104 -4.40 10.26 -6.36
C ARG A 104 -5.22 9.07 -5.83
N ASP A 105 -6.15 8.61 -6.67
CA ASP A 105 -7.11 7.52 -6.39
C ASP A 105 -6.90 6.29 -7.28
N LEU A 106 -5.77 6.25 -8.00
CA LEU A 106 -5.52 5.22 -9.00
C LEU A 106 -4.08 4.73 -8.90
N MET A 107 -3.92 3.42 -8.80
CA MET A 107 -2.63 2.74 -8.95
C MET A 107 -2.60 2.02 -10.30
N ALA A 108 -1.48 2.11 -11.00
CA ALA A 108 -1.25 1.41 -12.25
C ALA A 108 -0.03 0.50 -12.13
N LEU A 109 -0.23 -0.79 -12.36
CA LEU A 109 0.83 -1.79 -12.42
C LEU A 109 1.03 -2.24 -13.87
N GLN A 110 2.22 -2.74 -14.19
CA GLN A 110 2.55 -3.30 -15.50
C GLN A 110 2.77 -4.82 -15.37
N GLU A 111 2.07 -5.57 -16.20
CA GLU A 111 2.19 -7.03 -16.28
C GLU A 111 2.65 -7.43 -17.68
N LEU A 112 3.66 -8.30 -17.76
CA LEU A 112 4.10 -8.88 -19.02
C LEU A 112 3.38 -10.22 -19.22
N VAL A 113 2.44 -10.27 -20.17
CA VAL A 113 1.70 -11.48 -20.52
C VAL A 113 1.98 -11.82 -21.98
N GLN A 114 2.49 -13.03 -22.23
CA GLN A 114 2.81 -13.52 -23.58
C GLN A 114 3.66 -12.52 -24.40
N GLY A 115 4.65 -11.89 -23.76
CA GLY A 115 5.54 -10.91 -24.41
C GLY A 115 4.93 -9.53 -24.65
N THR A 116 3.68 -9.29 -24.24
CA THR A 116 3.01 -7.99 -24.35
C THR A 116 2.81 -7.36 -22.98
N TRP A 117 3.11 -6.06 -22.87
CA TRP A 117 2.86 -5.30 -21.65
C TRP A 117 1.39 -4.90 -21.55
N HIS A 118 0.76 -5.29 -20.45
CA HIS A 118 -0.60 -4.92 -20.12
C HIS A 118 -0.64 -4.09 -18.85
N ARG A 119 -1.45 -3.03 -18.87
CA ARG A 119 -1.65 -2.16 -17.71
C ARG A 119 -2.75 -2.71 -16.81
N TRP A 120 -2.44 -2.92 -15.54
CA TRP A 120 -3.41 -3.19 -14.49
C TRP A 120 -3.74 -1.91 -13.75
N VAL A 121 -4.95 -1.40 -13.96
CA VAL A 121 -5.45 -0.21 -13.28
C VAL A 121 -6.32 -0.61 -12.09
N ILE A 122 -5.93 -0.17 -10.90
CA ILE A 122 -6.64 -0.43 -9.65
C ILE A 122 -7.17 0.91 -9.13
N PRO A 123 -8.49 1.17 -9.24
CA PRO A 123 -9.11 2.32 -8.60
C PRO A 123 -9.24 2.08 -7.10
N PHE A 124 -8.96 3.11 -6.31
CA PHE A 124 -9.17 3.15 -4.86
C PHE A 124 -10.21 4.22 -4.54
N PRO A 125 -11.25 3.92 -3.76
CA PRO A 125 -12.26 4.91 -3.39
C PRO A 125 -11.65 5.95 -2.45
N SER A 126 -11.94 7.24 -2.65
CA SER A 126 -11.61 8.24 -1.64
C SER A 126 -12.55 8.14 -0.43
N ASN A 127 -12.13 8.65 0.73
CA ASN A 127 -12.94 8.70 1.94
C ASN A 127 -12.96 10.12 2.55
N ALA A 128 -13.86 10.35 3.51
CA ALA A 128 -14.05 11.66 4.11
C ALA A 128 -12.99 12.04 5.18
N ARG A 129 -12.02 11.15 5.46
CA ARG A 129 -10.94 11.44 6.41
C ARG A 129 -9.87 12.31 5.74
N SER A 130 -9.08 13.02 6.54
CA SER A 130 -7.96 13.85 6.09
C SER A 130 -6.67 13.32 6.69
N PRO A 131 -5.65 13.00 5.87
CA PRO A 131 -4.42 12.44 6.42
C PRO A 131 -3.68 13.49 7.25
N GLY A 132 -3.13 13.05 8.38
CA GLY A 132 -2.44 13.88 9.36
C GLY A 132 -3.35 14.58 10.37
N GLU A 133 -4.66 14.32 10.34
CA GLU A 133 -5.64 14.87 11.30
C GLU A 133 -6.27 13.80 12.20
N SER A 134 -6.10 12.52 11.89
CA SER A 134 -6.64 11.43 12.69
C SER A 134 -5.59 10.80 13.58
N ASP A 135 -5.99 10.54 14.82
CA ASP A 135 -5.23 9.70 15.76
C ASP A 135 -5.76 8.26 15.79
N SER A 136 -6.81 7.95 15.02
CA SER A 136 -7.43 6.63 14.98
C SER A 136 -6.58 5.64 14.19
N ILE A 137 -6.27 4.51 14.81
CA ILE A 137 -5.75 3.32 14.15
C ILE A 137 -6.94 2.38 13.98
N ASP A 138 -7.24 1.97 12.75
CA ASP A 138 -8.31 0.99 12.52
C ASP A 138 -8.01 -0.29 13.32
N SER A 139 -9.02 -0.79 14.03
CA SER A 139 -8.94 -2.00 14.84
C SER A 139 -8.68 -3.22 13.96
N VAL A 140 -8.18 -4.30 14.58
CA VAL A 140 -7.95 -5.57 13.86
C VAL A 140 -9.24 -6.08 13.21
N GLN A 141 -10.37 -5.93 13.90
CA GLN A 141 -11.67 -6.33 13.37
C GLN A 141 -12.05 -5.51 12.13
N GLU A 142 -11.89 -4.18 12.15
CA GLU A 142 -12.16 -3.31 11.00
C GLU A 142 -11.26 -3.66 9.81
N ILE A 143 -9.98 -3.97 10.04
CA ILE A 143 -9.06 -4.40 8.97
C ILE A 143 -9.53 -5.72 8.34
N LEU A 144 -9.91 -6.71 9.15
CA LEU A 144 -10.39 -8.01 8.65
C LEU A 144 -11.71 -7.88 7.90
N GLU A 145 -12.64 -7.05 8.38
CA GLU A 145 -13.90 -6.74 7.71
C GLU A 145 -13.65 -6.03 6.38
N ALA A 146 -12.74 -5.06 6.33
CA ALA A 146 -12.36 -4.37 5.10
C ALA A 146 -11.72 -5.31 4.07
N LEU A 147 -10.80 -6.20 4.49
CA LEU A 147 -10.23 -7.24 3.63
C LEU A 147 -11.32 -8.14 3.04
N PHE A 148 -12.24 -8.60 3.88
CA PHE A 148 -13.32 -9.49 3.46
C PHE A 148 -14.30 -8.79 2.52
N GLN A 149 -14.60 -7.51 2.77
CA GLN A 149 -15.41 -6.70 1.89
C GLN A 149 -14.74 -6.52 0.53
N THR A 150 -13.44 -6.23 0.48
CA THR A 150 -12.68 -6.16 -0.78
C THR A 150 -12.69 -7.50 -1.54
N LEU A 151 -12.57 -8.62 -0.81
CA LEU A 151 -12.67 -9.97 -1.39
C LEU A 151 -14.04 -10.20 -2.05
N ARG A 152 -15.13 -9.82 -1.36
CA ARG A 152 -16.50 -9.92 -1.89
C ARG A 152 -16.70 -9.06 -3.13
N GLU A 153 -16.28 -7.80 -3.09
CA GLU A 153 -16.40 -6.89 -4.24
C GLU A 153 -15.63 -7.40 -5.47
N LEU A 154 -14.44 -7.95 -5.25
CA LEU A 154 -13.66 -8.55 -6.32
C LEU A 154 -14.33 -9.81 -6.89
N PHE A 155 -14.95 -10.61 -6.02
CA PHE A 155 -15.72 -11.78 -6.44
C PHE A 155 -16.96 -11.38 -7.24
N ASP A 156 -17.71 -10.37 -6.80
CA ASP A 156 -18.88 -9.84 -7.50
C ASP A 156 -18.51 -9.32 -8.90
N ARG A 157 -17.36 -8.66 -9.03
CA ARG A 157 -16.80 -8.24 -10.33
C ARG A 157 -16.48 -9.44 -11.22
N THR A 158 -15.91 -10.50 -10.65
CA THR A 158 -15.58 -11.76 -11.34
C THR A 158 -16.84 -12.46 -11.84
N GLN A 159 -17.83 -12.64 -10.97
CA GLN A 159 -19.15 -13.15 -11.32
C GLN A 159 -19.80 -12.32 -12.42
N GLY A 160 -19.81 -11.00 -12.28
CA GLY A 160 -20.40 -10.09 -13.26
C GLY A 160 -19.75 -10.22 -14.63
N LEU A 161 -18.43 -10.35 -14.69
CA LEU A 161 -17.70 -10.62 -15.93
C LEU A 161 -18.14 -11.95 -16.54
N LEU A 162 -18.09 -13.04 -15.78
CA LEU A 162 -18.41 -14.39 -16.25
C LEU A 162 -19.85 -14.48 -16.77
N VAL A 163 -20.82 -13.95 -16.01
CA VAL A 163 -22.24 -13.97 -16.39
C VAL A 163 -22.49 -13.15 -17.65
N ARG A 164 -21.90 -11.95 -17.78
CA ARG A 164 -22.04 -11.13 -19.00
C ARG A 164 -21.42 -11.82 -20.21
N THR A 165 -20.23 -12.39 -20.07
CA THR A 165 -19.57 -13.13 -21.14
C THR A 165 -20.42 -14.34 -21.55
N ALA A 166 -20.95 -15.12 -20.62
CA ALA A 166 -21.81 -16.25 -20.94
C ALA A 166 -23.13 -15.84 -21.64
N ALA A 167 -23.73 -14.72 -21.23
CA ALA A 167 -24.99 -14.23 -21.79
C ALA A 167 -24.86 -13.69 -23.24
N GLN A 168 -23.67 -13.29 -23.67
CA GLN A 168 -23.43 -12.78 -25.03
C GLN A 168 -23.45 -13.89 -26.10
N GLY A 169 -23.44 -15.16 -25.71
CA GLY A 169 -23.57 -16.30 -26.62
C GLY A 169 -22.32 -16.60 -27.47
N PRO A 170 -22.27 -17.75 -28.15
CA PRO A 170 -21.04 -18.36 -28.70
C PRO A 170 -20.41 -17.66 -29.92
N GLY A 171 -20.92 -16.51 -30.35
CA GLY A 171 -20.49 -15.80 -31.57
C GLY A 171 -19.47 -14.68 -31.37
N HIS A 172 -19.07 -14.38 -30.13
CA HIS A 172 -18.10 -13.32 -29.82
C HIS A 172 -16.68 -13.91 -29.68
N GLU A 173 -15.65 -13.30 -30.26
CA GLU A 173 -14.25 -13.77 -30.17
C GLU A 173 -13.78 -14.06 -28.73
N ALA A 174 -14.24 -13.29 -27.73
CA ALA A 174 -13.94 -13.51 -26.31
C ALA A 174 -14.53 -14.83 -25.74
N LEU A 175 -15.55 -15.41 -26.37
CA LEU A 175 -16.16 -16.70 -26.00
C LEU A 175 -15.51 -17.91 -26.69
N GLY A 176 -14.73 -17.71 -27.76
CA GLY A 176 -14.15 -18.82 -28.52
C GLY A 176 -13.29 -19.75 -27.66
N VAL A 177 -12.57 -19.18 -26.68
CA VAL A 177 -11.69 -19.94 -25.78
C VAL A 177 -12.43 -20.45 -24.54
N LEU A 178 -13.34 -19.65 -23.97
CA LEU A 178 -14.23 -20.10 -22.90
C LEU A 178 -15.01 -21.37 -23.33
N LYS A 179 -15.38 -21.44 -24.62
CA LYS A 179 -16.05 -22.58 -25.24
C LYS A 179 -15.16 -23.82 -25.38
N THR A 180 -13.89 -23.67 -25.77
CA THR A 180 -12.94 -24.78 -25.93
C THR A 180 -12.59 -25.42 -24.58
N VAL A 181 -12.50 -24.62 -23.54
CA VAL A 181 -12.19 -25.06 -22.17
C VAL A 181 -13.40 -25.65 -21.44
N LEU A 182 -14.59 -25.10 -21.69
CA LEU A 182 -15.85 -25.60 -21.12
C LEU A 182 -16.54 -26.65 -22.03
N SER A 183 -15.80 -27.15 -23.03
CA SER A 183 -16.30 -28.03 -24.09
C SER A 183 -16.88 -29.34 -23.56
N GLU A 184 -16.33 -29.89 -22.46
CA GLU A 184 -16.86 -31.09 -21.80
C GLU A 184 -18.30 -30.93 -21.25
N SER A 185 -18.75 -29.70 -20.99
CA SER A 185 -20.12 -29.39 -20.54
C SER A 185 -21.04 -29.00 -21.70
N LEU A 186 -20.48 -28.36 -22.74
CA LEU A 186 -21.22 -27.99 -23.96
C LEU A 186 -21.56 -29.20 -24.83
N GLU A 187 -20.70 -30.22 -24.88
CA GLU A 187 -20.98 -31.50 -25.55
C GLU A 187 -22.15 -32.25 -24.89
N ARG A 188 -22.48 -31.94 -23.63
CA ARG A 188 -23.63 -32.48 -22.89
C ARG A 188 -24.91 -31.66 -23.03
N GLY A 189 -24.97 -30.68 -23.94
CA GLY A 189 -26.18 -29.89 -24.22
C GLY A 189 -26.60 -28.92 -23.11
N ALA A 190 -25.72 -28.63 -22.15
CA ALA A 190 -26.01 -27.67 -21.09
C ALA A 190 -25.85 -26.22 -21.57
N ASP A 191 -26.79 -25.36 -21.18
CA ASP A 191 -26.70 -23.90 -21.38
C ASP A 191 -25.45 -23.36 -20.64
N LEU A 192 -24.53 -22.74 -21.38
CA LEU A 192 -23.30 -22.12 -20.86
C LEU A 192 -23.58 -21.16 -19.69
N LEU A 193 -24.69 -20.41 -19.77
CA LEU A 193 -25.09 -19.49 -18.71
C LEU A 193 -25.50 -20.23 -17.44
N LYS A 194 -26.16 -21.38 -17.55
CA LYS A 194 -26.51 -22.23 -16.41
C LYS A 194 -25.25 -22.78 -15.74
N PHE A 195 -24.29 -23.28 -16.52
CA PHE A 195 -23.03 -23.79 -16.00
C PHE A 195 -22.21 -22.71 -15.27
N VAL A 196 -22.09 -21.51 -15.86
CA VAL A 196 -21.40 -20.39 -15.21
C VAL A 196 -22.09 -19.99 -13.89
N ARG A 197 -23.43 -19.98 -13.85
CA ARG A 197 -24.17 -19.72 -12.61
C ARG A 197 -23.91 -20.77 -11.53
N GLU A 198 -23.76 -22.04 -11.91
CA GLU A 198 -23.42 -23.11 -10.97
C GLU A 198 -22.02 -22.93 -10.37
N ILE A 199 -21.00 -22.63 -11.20
CA ILE A 199 -19.65 -22.29 -10.73
C ILE A 199 -19.68 -21.10 -9.77
N VAL A 200 -20.35 -20.01 -10.17
CA VAL A 200 -20.49 -18.81 -9.34
C VAL A 200 -21.13 -19.15 -7.99
N ARG A 201 -22.17 -19.98 -7.98
CA ARG A 201 -22.84 -20.40 -6.75
C ARG A 201 -21.92 -21.18 -5.81
N GLU A 202 -21.03 -22.02 -6.35
CA GLU A 202 -20.03 -22.74 -5.54
C GLU A 202 -19.08 -21.76 -4.83
N GLY A 203 -18.52 -20.79 -5.57
CA GLY A 203 -17.64 -19.77 -5.00
C GLY A 203 -18.35 -18.89 -3.98
N GLN A 204 -19.59 -18.49 -4.27
CA GLN A 204 -20.42 -17.69 -3.38
C GLN A 204 -20.69 -18.42 -2.05
N ALA A 205 -21.01 -19.71 -2.10
CA ALA A 205 -21.24 -20.51 -0.90
C ALA A 205 -20.00 -20.58 0.00
N LEU A 206 -18.80 -20.71 -0.59
CA LEU A 206 -17.54 -20.70 0.17
C LEU A 206 -17.28 -19.34 0.81
N LEU A 207 -17.58 -18.23 0.12
CA LEU A 207 -17.47 -16.89 0.69
C LEU A 207 -18.50 -16.64 1.81
N GLU A 208 -19.74 -17.08 1.67
CA GLU A 208 -20.76 -16.96 2.71
C GLU A 208 -20.38 -17.74 3.97
N GLN A 209 -19.85 -18.96 3.80
CA GLN A 209 -19.31 -19.75 4.91
C GLN A 209 -18.12 -19.04 5.59
N ALA A 210 -17.19 -18.51 4.81
CA ALA A 210 -16.05 -17.76 5.34
C ALA A 210 -16.49 -16.49 6.09
N GLN A 211 -17.52 -15.80 5.61
CA GLN A 211 -18.08 -14.63 6.27
C GLN A 211 -18.74 -14.98 7.61
N ALA A 212 -19.49 -16.09 7.66
CA ALA A 212 -20.11 -16.56 8.89
C ALA A 212 -19.06 -16.83 9.98
N HIS A 213 -17.90 -17.40 9.59
CA HIS A 213 -16.75 -17.57 10.49
C HIS A 213 -16.14 -16.24 10.94
N LEU A 214 -16.01 -15.27 10.04
CA LEU A 214 -15.48 -13.94 10.39
C LEU A 214 -16.36 -13.21 11.42
N LEU A 215 -17.69 -13.31 11.30
CA LEU A 215 -18.63 -12.63 12.21
C LEU A 215 -18.56 -13.14 13.65
N VAL A 216 -18.17 -14.40 13.85
CA VAL A 216 -18.00 -15.01 15.18
C VAL A 216 -16.55 -14.96 15.67
N LEU A 217 -15.61 -14.57 14.80
CA LEU A 217 -14.21 -14.43 15.15
C LEU A 217 -14.06 -13.30 16.18
N ARG A 218 -13.47 -13.62 17.32
CA ARG A 218 -13.02 -12.63 18.30
C ARG A 218 -11.51 -12.57 18.22
N VAL A 219 -10.97 -11.48 17.67
CA VAL A 219 -9.54 -11.20 17.76
C VAL A 219 -9.29 -10.38 19.01
N GLU A 220 -9.03 -11.07 20.12
CA GLU A 220 -8.60 -10.41 21.35
C GLU A 220 -7.13 -9.99 21.21
N VAL A 221 -6.89 -8.70 21.36
CA VAL A 221 -5.53 -8.13 21.50
C VAL A 221 -5.19 -8.16 22.98
N ASP A 222 -5.08 -9.35 23.55
CA ASP A 222 -4.63 -9.52 24.93
C ASP A 222 -3.56 -10.62 24.99
N VAL A 223 -2.52 -10.37 25.78
CA VAL A 223 -1.25 -11.12 25.75
C VAL A 223 -1.42 -12.59 26.20
N GLU A 224 -2.59 -12.92 26.75
CA GLU A 224 -2.88 -14.22 27.36
C GLU A 224 -4.03 -15.00 26.69
N ALA A 225 -4.83 -14.38 25.82
CA ALA A 225 -5.94 -15.05 25.14
C ALA A 225 -5.60 -15.29 23.65
N ARG A 226 -5.09 -16.48 23.35
CA ARG A 226 -4.80 -16.92 21.98
C ARG A 226 -6.10 -17.12 21.21
N ALA A 227 -6.51 -16.14 20.41
CA ALA A 227 -7.49 -16.35 19.36
C ALA A 227 -6.86 -17.25 18.28
N VAL A 228 -7.05 -18.56 18.41
CA VAL A 228 -6.76 -19.51 17.34
C VAL A 228 -7.95 -19.45 16.38
N PRO A 229 -7.76 -19.09 15.10
CA PRO A 229 -8.85 -19.18 14.13
C PRO A 229 -9.36 -20.62 14.12
N ASP A 230 -10.68 -20.81 14.17
CA ASP A 230 -11.24 -22.15 14.03
C ASP A 230 -10.71 -22.78 12.76
N ASP A 231 -10.13 -23.98 12.87
CA ASP A 231 -9.50 -24.74 11.78
C ASP A 231 -10.46 -24.91 10.57
N LEU A 232 -11.77 -24.84 10.80
CA LEU A 232 -12.79 -24.79 9.77
C LEU A 232 -12.73 -23.51 8.90
N PHE A 233 -12.49 -22.34 9.49
CA PHE A 233 -12.39 -21.07 8.75
C PHE A 233 -11.22 -21.10 7.76
N LEU A 234 -10.02 -21.50 8.23
CA LEU A 234 -8.84 -21.66 7.39
C LEU A 234 -9.06 -22.70 6.28
N ARG A 235 -9.75 -23.81 6.58
CA ARG A 235 -10.13 -24.80 5.58
C ARG A 235 -11.05 -24.21 4.52
N THR A 236 -12.05 -23.41 4.89
CA THR A 236 -12.98 -22.78 3.95
C THR A 236 -12.24 -21.83 3.00
N LEU A 237 -11.35 -20.97 3.51
CA LEU A 237 -10.52 -20.09 2.69
C LEU A 237 -9.60 -20.86 1.73
N ARG A 238 -8.94 -21.93 2.20
CA ARG A 238 -8.12 -22.79 1.35
C ARG A 238 -8.94 -23.56 0.32
N SER A 239 -10.17 -23.95 0.64
CA SER A 239 -11.11 -24.54 -0.32
C SER A 239 -11.52 -23.55 -1.40
N PHE A 240 -11.70 -22.27 -1.03
CA PHE A 240 -11.93 -21.20 -2.01
C PHE A 240 -10.76 -21.05 -2.99
N LEU A 241 -9.51 -21.06 -2.52
CA LEU A 241 -8.33 -21.03 -3.41
C LEU A 241 -8.29 -22.22 -4.37
N ARG A 242 -8.49 -23.45 -3.85
CA ARG A 242 -8.53 -24.66 -4.69
C ARG A 242 -9.64 -24.59 -5.73
N TRP A 243 -10.83 -24.15 -5.32
CA TRP A 243 -11.96 -23.94 -6.20
C TRP A 243 -11.61 -22.93 -7.31
N LEU A 244 -11.09 -21.75 -6.96
CA LEU A 244 -10.73 -20.69 -7.91
C LEU A 244 -9.83 -21.21 -9.03
N TRP A 245 -8.71 -21.82 -8.69
CA TRP A 245 -7.74 -22.28 -9.71
C TRP A 245 -8.22 -23.51 -10.47
N SER A 246 -8.93 -24.45 -9.82
CA SER A 246 -9.50 -25.61 -10.53
C SER A 246 -10.56 -25.23 -11.58
N ARG A 247 -11.26 -24.10 -11.39
CA ARG A 247 -12.28 -23.62 -12.33
C ARG A 247 -11.71 -22.72 -13.42
N PHE A 248 -10.78 -21.84 -13.09
CA PHE A 248 -10.40 -20.74 -13.99
C PHE A 248 -9.05 -20.90 -14.67
N THR A 249 -8.11 -21.72 -14.17
CA THR A 249 -6.77 -21.85 -14.77
C THR A 249 -6.76 -21.99 -16.30
N PRO A 250 -7.59 -22.86 -16.92
CA PRO A 250 -7.51 -23.02 -18.37
C PRO A 250 -8.07 -21.82 -19.15
N LEU A 251 -8.75 -20.86 -18.49
CA LEU A 251 -9.32 -19.67 -19.10
C LEU A 251 -8.39 -18.45 -19.08
N LEU A 252 -7.37 -18.45 -18.22
CA LEU A 252 -6.61 -17.23 -17.88
C LEU A 252 -5.73 -16.72 -19.01
N GLU A 253 -5.13 -17.62 -19.80
CA GLU A 253 -4.26 -17.25 -20.93
C GLU A 253 -4.98 -16.44 -22.01
N SER A 254 -6.30 -16.60 -22.10
CA SER A 254 -7.13 -15.98 -23.14
C SER A 254 -7.88 -14.74 -22.68
N ASN A 255 -7.83 -14.42 -21.39
CA ASN A 255 -8.60 -13.32 -20.83
C ASN A 255 -7.81 -12.64 -19.71
N PHE A 256 -7.07 -11.60 -20.07
CA PHE A 256 -6.25 -10.84 -19.13
C PHE A 256 -7.06 -10.21 -17.99
N LEU A 257 -8.30 -9.78 -18.24
CA LEU A 257 -9.14 -9.24 -17.18
C LEU A 257 -9.54 -10.33 -16.16
N LEU A 258 -9.87 -11.54 -16.63
CA LEU A 258 -10.14 -12.67 -15.75
C LEU A 258 -8.88 -13.07 -14.97
N PHE A 259 -7.71 -13.06 -15.61
CA PHE A 259 -6.41 -13.26 -14.95
C PHE A 259 -6.22 -12.28 -13.78
N GLN A 260 -6.41 -10.98 -14.01
CA GLN A 260 -6.28 -9.95 -12.97
C GLN A 260 -7.23 -10.20 -11.79
N LEU A 261 -8.48 -10.56 -12.08
CA LEU A 261 -9.48 -10.81 -11.05
C LEU A 261 -9.14 -12.07 -10.23
N CYS A 262 -8.75 -13.17 -10.88
CA CYS A 262 -8.34 -14.40 -10.21
C CYS A 262 -7.06 -14.20 -9.37
N VAL A 263 -6.05 -13.52 -9.91
CA VAL A 263 -4.83 -13.17 -9.17
C VAL A 263 -5.15 -12.31 -7.95
N GLY A 264 -6.03 -11.30 -8.09
CA GLY A 264 -6.44 -10.46 -6.97
C GLY A 264 -7.18 -11.25 -5.88
N LEU A 265 -8.07 -12.18 -6.26
CA LEU A 265 -8.80 -13.04 -5.32
C LEU A 265 -7.84 -13.95 -4.56
N ASP A 266 -6.92 -14.60 -5.27
CA ASP A 266 -5.90 -15.47 -4.68
C ASP A 266 -4.97 -14.69 -3.75
N PHE A 267 -4.51 -13.51 -4.17
CA PHE A 267 -3.65 -12.65 -3.37
C PHE A 267 -4.31 -12.23 -2.05
N LEU A 268 -5.58 -11.78 -2.09
CA LEU A 268 -6.32 -11.39 -0.89
C LEU A 268 -6.54 -12.58 0.06
N VAL A 269 -6.95 -13.74 -0.47
CA VAL A 269 -7.23 -14.92 0.34
C VAL A 269 -5.95 -15.52 0.91
N ALA A 270 -4.85 -15.58 0.16
CA ALA A 270 -3.56 -16.06 0.67
C ALA A 270 -3.03 -15.16 1.82
N ASN A 271 -3.16 -13.84 1.69
CA ASN A 271 -2.86 -12.90 2.77
C ASN A 271 -3.75 -13.16 4.00
N LEU A 272 -5.07 -13.33 3.80
CA LEU A 272 -6.00 -13.61 4.89
C LEU A 272 -5.69 -14.93 5.59
N VAL A 273 -5.43 -16.00 4.84
CA VAL A 273 -5.00 -17.30 5.36
C VAL A 273 -3.71 -17.14 6.17
N GLY A 274 -2.74 -16.39 5.67
CA GLY A 274 -1.47 -16.18 6.36
C GLY A 274 -1.60 -15.38 7.63
N ILE A 275 -2.33 -14.26 7.59
CA ILE A 275 -2.65 -13.42 8.76
C ILE A 275 -3.24 -14.26 9.89
N LEU A 276 -4.23 -15.09 9.56
CA LEU A 276 -4.95 -15.92 10.52
C LEU A 276 -4.10 -17.11 10.99
N SER A 277 -3.50 -17.86 10.06
CA SER A 277 -2.74 -19.08 10.36
C SER A 277 -1.50 -18.80 11.20
N ASP A 278 -0.76 -17.73 10.89
CA ASP A 278 0.45 -17.36 11.64
C ASP A 278 0.13 -16.47 12.85
N GLN A 279 -1.14 -16.04 13.02
CA GLN A 279 -1.63 -15.14 14.08
C GLN A 279 -0.89 -13.79 14.07
N VAL A 280 -0.76 -13.18 12.89
CA VAL A 280 0.08 -11.99 12.68
C VAL A 280 -0.34 -10.82 13.56
N PHE A 281 -1.63 -10.57 13.75
CA PHE A 281 -2.09 -9.47 14.60
C PHE A 281 -1.82 -9.69 16.10
N ALA A 282 -1.84 -10.94 16.57
CA ALA A 282 -1.58 -11.28 17.96
C ALA A 282 -0.07 -11.31 18.27
N LYS A 283 0.74 -11.87 17.36
CA LYS A 283 2.20 -11.99 17.54
C LYS A 283 2.99 -10.76 17.06
N GLY A 284 2.33 -9.87 16.32
CA GLY A 284 2.94 -8.75 15.63
C GLY A 284 3.56 -9.14 14.28
N PHE A 285 3.68 -8.16 13.39
CA PHE A 285 4.21 -8.34 12.03
C PHE A 285 5.64 -8.90 12.00
N ASN A 286 6.47 -8.58 13.00
CA ASN A 286 7.84 -9.07 13.08
C ASN A 286 7.94 -10.60 13.21
N ALA A 287 6.85 -11.28 13.63
CA ALA A 287 6.81 -12.74 13.76
C ALA A 287 6.96 -13.48 12.43
N ILE A 288 6.81 -12.79 11.29
CA ILE A 288 6.96 -13.35 9.95
C ILE A 288 8.09 -12.65 9.15
N GLU A 289 8.88 -11.77 9.77
CA GLU A 289 9.85 -10.92 9.07
C GLU A 289 11.01 -11.70 8.41
N GLU A 290 11.37 -12.86 8.98
CA GLU A 290 12.46 -13.72 8.50
C GLU A 290 12.19 -14.34 7.12
N LEU A 291 10.93 -14.36 6.67
CA LEU A 291 10.57 -14.87 5.35
C LEU A 291 10.48 -13.73 4.35
N ASP A 292 10.89 -14.00 3.12
CA ASP A 292 10.53 -13.13 2.01
C ASP A 292 9.00 -13.13 1.81
N TYR A 293 8.42 -11.99 1.41
CA TYR A 293 6.97 -11.86 1.28
C TYR A 293 6.36 -12.83 0.26
N ARG A 294 7.03 -13.15 -0.85
CA ARG A 294 6.53 -14.14 -1.82
C ARG A 294 6.63 -15.56 -1.28
N GLU A 295 7.70 -15.87 -0.56
CA GLU A 295 7.85 -17.16 0.13
C GLU A 295 6.74 -17.36 1.18
N TRP A 296 6.41 -16.31 1.93
CA TRP A 296 5.32 -16.32 2.90
C TRP A 296 3.95 -16.48 2.23
N LEU A 297 3.68 -15.80 1.11
CA LEU A 297 2.46 -16.01 0.33
C LEU A 297 2.36 -17.45 -0.22
N ALA A 298 3.47 -18.01 -0.71
CA ALA A 298 3.52 -19.38 -1.22
C ALA A 298 3.18 -20.40 -0.13
N LYS A 299 3.76 -20.23 1.07
CA LYS A 299 3.46 -21.03 2.27
C LYS A 299 1.95 -21.05 2.59
N HIS A 300 1.25 -19.95 2.31
CA HIS A 300 -0.19 -19.80 2.60
C HIS A 300 -1.11 -20.08 1.41
N GLY A 301 -0.58 -20.63 0.33
CA GLY A 301 -1.35 -21.21 -0.77
C GLY A 301 -1.55 -20.31 -1.98
N ALA A 302 -0.86 -19.17 -2.06
CA ALA A 302 -0.84 -18.35 -3.28
C ALA A 302 -0.29 -19.17 -4.46
N SER A 303 -0.92 -19.04 -5.62
CA SER A 303 -0.49 -19.73 -6.84
C SER A 303 0.81 -19.14 -7.42
N GLU A 304 1.55 -19.91 -8.21
CA GLU A 304 2.73 -19.42 -8.91
C GLU A 304 2.41 -18.23 -9.84
N LEU A 305 1.22 -18.22 -10.44
CA LEU A 305 0.74 -17.10 -11.26
C LEU A 305 0.61 -15.82 -10.43
N THR A 306 0.07 -15.92 -9.21
CA THR A 306 -0.05 -14.80 -8.28
C THR A 306 1.31 -14.34 -7.76
N LEU A 307 2.18 -15.26 -7.37
CA LEU A 307 3.53 -14.95 -6.87
C LEU A 307 4.36 -14.19 -7.90
N ARG A 308 4.22 -14.56 -9.18
CA ARG A 308 4.88 -13.88 -10.29
C ARG A 308 4.18 -12.63 -10.76
N SER A 309 2.93 -12.37 -10.37
CA SER A 309 2.15 -11.24 -10.89
C SER A 309 2.68 -9.88 -10.43
N ALA A 310 2.30 -8.83 -11.17
CA ALA A 310 2.56 -7.43 -10.85
C ALA A 310 2.03 -7.04 -9.47
N LEU A 311 0.95 -7.66 -9.00
CA LEU A 311 0.39 -7.39 -7.68
C LEU A 311 1.35 -7.84 -6.56
N SER A 312 1.96 -9.01 -6.70
CA SER A 312 2.98 -9.50 -5.77
C SER A 312 4.33 -8.80 -5.95
N ARG A 313 4.63 -8.26 -7.13
CA ARG A 313 5.84 -7.45 -7.39
C ARG A 313 5.74 -6.03 -6.86
N ALA A 314 4.55 -5.43 -6.87
CA ALA A 314 4.33 -4.00 -6.62
C ALA A 314 5.01 -3.47 -5.34
N ILE A 315 4.97 -4.24 -4.25
CA ILE A 315 5.56 -3.80 -2.98
C ILE A 315 7.10 -3.77 -3.01
N TYR A 316 7.72 -4.66 -3.78
CA TYR A 316 9.17 -4.69 -3.97
C TYR A 316 9.62 -3.48 -4.78
N ASP A 317 8.90 -3.18 -5.86
CA ASP A 317 9.18 -2.04 -6.72
C ASP A 317 8.98 -0.71 -5.96
N ALA A 318 7.88 -0.61 -5.20
CA ALA A 318 7.58 0.56 -4.37
C ALA A 318 8.62 0.81 -3.27
N ALA A 319 9.18 -0.27 -2.70
CA ALA A 319 10.24 -0.19 -1.69
C ALA A 319 11.65 -0.08 -2.29
N MET A 320 11.79 -0.18 -3.62
CA MET A 320 13.07 -0.31 -4.31
C MET A 320 13.93 -1.47 -3.76
N SER A 321 13.29 -2.59 -3.41
CA SER A 321 13.88 -3.68 -2.63
C SER A 321 14.65 -4.68 -3.50
N MET A 322 15.61 -4.16 -4.28
CA MET A 322 16.49 -4.90 -5.19
C MET A 322 17.80 -5.26 -4.48
N VAL A 323 18.16 -6.54 -4.47
CA VAL A 323 19.40 -7.04 -3.90
C VAL A 323 20.56 -6.60 -4.80
N ASP A 324 21.52 -5.85 -4.26
CA ASP A 324 22.64 -5.28 -5.00
C ASP A 324 22.24 -4.42 -6.22
N GLY A 325 21.00 -3.90 -6.24
CA GLY A 325 20.45 -3.12 -7.34
C GLY A 325 20.03 -3.94 -8.57
N ASP A 326 19.97 -5.27 -8.46
CA ASP A 326 19.52 -6.16 -9.53
C ASP A 326 17.98 -6.22 -9.57
N PRO A 327 17.32 -5.76 -10.66
CA PRO A 327 15.86 -5.77 -10.77
C PRO A 327 15.26 -7.19 -10.80
N ASP A 328 16.06 -8.20 -11.19
CA ASP A 328 15.61 -9.59 -11.25
C ASP A 328 15.79 -10.32 -9.91
N ARG A 329 16.47 -9.70 -8.94
CA ARG A 329 16.68 -10.23 -7.58
C ARG A 329 16.12 -9.27 -6.54
N GLN A 330 14.92 -9.56 -6.08
CA GLN A 330 14.23 -8.73 -5.09
C GLN A 330 14.09 -9.51 -3.77
N SER A 331 14.09 -8.80 -2.65
CA SER A 331 13.81 -9.39 -1.33
C SER A 331 13.16 -8.37 -0.42
N ILE A 332 12.09 -8.75 0.30
CA ILE A 332 11.46 -7.90 1.31
C ILE A 332 10.87 -8.78 2.42
N GLY A 333 11.09 -8.40 3.68
CA GLY A 333 10.54 -9.12 4.82
C GLY A 333 9.01 -9.15 4.79
N ALA A 334 8.41 -10.31 5.02
CA ALA A 334 6.97 -10.51 4.88
C ALA A 334 6.15 -9.65 5.85
N GLY A 335 6.65 -9.40 7.06
CA GLY A 335 6.00 -8.56 8.05
C GLY A 335 5.92 -7.10 7.61
N SER A 336 7.05 -6.55 7.16
CA SER A 336 7.16 -5.20 6.60
C SER A 336 6.27 -5.01 5.38
N ALA A 337 6.32 -5.96 4.42
CA ALA A 337 5.52 -5.90 3.20
C ALA A 337 4.02 -5.99 3.49
N LEU A 338 3.59 -6.97 4.29
CA LEU A 338 2.20 -7.14 4.67
C LEU A 338 1.68 -5.89 5.41
N ARG A 339 2.44 -5.37 6.37
CA ARG A 339 2.07 -4.15 7.10
C ARG A 339 1.90 -2.97 6.14
N ALA A 340 2.83 -2.78 5.20
CA ALA A 340 2.75 -1.72 4.22
C ALA A 340 1.52 -1.88 3.32
N LEU A 341 1.25 -3.09 2.81
CA LEU A 341 0.10 -3.36 1.93
C LEU A 341 -1.24 -3.14 2.63
N LEU A 342 -1.41 -3.60 3.87
CA LEU A 342 -2.62 -3.33 4.66
C LEU A 342 -2.81 -1.83 4.88
N ARG A 343 -1.74 -1.10 5.17
CA ARG A 343 -1.79 0.35 5.39
C ARG A 343 -2.10 1.13 4.10
N ILE A 344 -1.48 0.75 2.98
CA ILE A 344 -1.72 1.36 1.66
C ILE A 344 -3.16 1.11 1.20
N GLY A 345 -3.64 -0.13 1.33
CA GLY A 345 -4.91 -0.55 0.74
C GLY A 345 -6.14 -0.31 1.60
N LEU A 346 -6.01 -0.25 2.94
CA LEU A 346 -7.16 -0.28 3.84
C LEU A 346 -7.22 0.86 4.85
N THR A 347 -6.08 1.42 5.26
CA THR A 347 -6.03 2.43 6.34
C THR A 347 -5.58 3.80 5.86
N TYR A 348 -5.66 4.07 4.56
CA TYR A 348 -5.35 5.39 4.01
C TYR A 348 -6.48 6.38 4.33
N GLN A 349 -6.14 7.67 4.42
CA GLN A 349 -7.09 8.74 4.71
C GLN A 349 -7.18 9.70 3.54
N GLY A 350 -8.40 10.04 3.16
CA GLY A 350 -8.68 10.85 1.98
C GLY A 350 -8.49 10.03 0.71
N HIS A 351 -7.24 9.91 0.27
CA HIS A 351 -6.84 9.29 -0.99
C HIS A 351 -5.71 8.28 -0.78
N ILE A 352 -5.57 7.29 -1.67
CA ILE A 352 -4.54 6.26 -1.50
C ILE A 352 -3.12 6.85 -1.52
N ALA A 353 -2.89 7.85 -2.36
CA ALA A 353 -1.59 8.51 -2.47
C ALA A 353 -1.75 10.01 -2.77
N TYR A 354 -0.66 10.74 -2.51
CA TYR A 354 -0.52 12.15 -2.82
C TYR A 354 0.82 12.34 -3.52
N GLU A 355 0.78 12.92 -4.71
CA GLU A 355 1.97 13.39 -5.41
C GLU A 355 2.23 14.86 -5.08
N PHE A 356 3.36 15.37 -5.54
CA PHE A 356 3.78 16.73 -5.28
C PHE A 356 3.54 17.63 -6.49
N ALA A 357 3.02 18.83 -6.26
CA ALA A 357 2.85 19.84 -7.32
C ALA A 357 4.18 20.39 -7.87
N ALA A 358 5.30 20.09 -7.20
CA ALA A 358 6.67 20.39 -7.61
C ALA A 358 7.59 19.27 -7.09
N SER A 359 8.90 19.53 -6.96
CA SER A 359 9.84 18.52 -6.44
C SER A 359 9.60 18.28 -4.94
N MET A 360 9.97 17.10 -4.43
CA MET A 360 9.96 16.81 -3.00
C MET A 360 10.82 17.80 -2.21
N GLY A 361 11.95 18.24 -2.79
CA GLY A 361 12.76 19.34 -2.28
C GLY A 361 11.94 20.59 -1.99
N ASP A 362 11.13 21.03 -2.96
CA ASP A 362 10.33 22.25 -2.86
C ASP A 362 9.09 22.09 -1.97
N VAL A 363 8.46 20.90 -2.00
CA VAL A 363 7.19 20.63 -1.30
C VAL A 363 7.39 20.17 0.14
N VAL A 364 8.49 19.48 0.45
CA VAL A 364 8.74 18.93 1.80
C VAL A 364 9.87 19.68 2.49
N PHE A 365 11.05 19.75 1.86
CA PHE A 365 12.26 20.15 2.58
C PHE A 365 12.47 21.66 2.67
N VAL A 366 12.09 22.42 1.65
CA VAL A 366 12.11 23.89 1.70
C VAL A 366 11.17 24.40 2.81
N PRO A 367 9.90 23.96 2.90
CA PRO A 367 9.03 24.30 4.02
C PRO A 367 9.63 23.99 5.39
N LEU A 368 10.13 22.76 5.57
CA LEU A 368 10.72 22.34 6.85
C LEU A 368 11.93 23.19 7.23
N TYR A 369 12.80 23.50 6.26
CA TYR A 369 13.94 24.40 6.48
C TYR A 369 13.48 25.80 6.90
N GLU A 370 12.52 26.40 6.19
CA GLU A 370 12.00 27.73 6.50
C GLU A 370 11.35 27.79 7.89
N ALA A 371 10.53 26.79 8.23
CA ALA A 371 9.93 26.68 9.56
C ALA A 371 11.01 26.51 10.65
N CYS A 372 11.97 25.61 10.47
CA CYS A 372 13.08 25.43 11.42
C CYS A 372 13.89 26.73 11.60
N ARG A 373 14.20 27.44 10.52
CA ARG A 373 14.92 28.72 10.55
C ARG A 373 14.14 29.80 11.30
N LYS A 374 12.84 29.91 11.03
CA LYS A 374 11.91 30.80 11.75
C LYS A 374 11.88 30.47 13.25
N ASN A 375 12.07 29.20 13.59
CA ASN A 375 12.03 28.70 14.97
C ASN A 375 13.39 28.82 15.70
N GLY A 376 14.40 29.42 15.06
CA GLY A 376 15.71 29.67 15.67
C GLY A 376 16.69 28.51 15.56
N VAL A 377 16.37 27.47 14.79
CA VAL A 377 17.32 26.39 14.47
C VAL A 377 18.48 26.95 13.65
N ARG A 378 19.71 26.61 14.05
CA ARG A 378 20.92 26.96 13.31
C ARG A 378 21.26 25.88 12.30
N PHE A 379 21.77 26.28 11.14
CA PHE A 379 22.20 25.38 10.07
C PHE A 379 23.65 25.69 9.72
N GLU A 380 24.51 24.69 9.87
CA GLU A 380 25.93 24.74 9.54
C GLU A 380 26.16 23.87 8.29
N PHE A 381 26.10 24.51 7.12
CA PHE A 381 26.35 23.86 5.83
C PHE A 381 27.85 23.70 5.57
N PHE A 382 28.21 22.77 4.68
CA PHE A 382 29.61 22.45 4.36
C PHE A 382 30.41 21.91 5.56
N HIS A 383 29.74 21.23 6.47
CA HIS A 383 30.35 20.61 7.64
C HIS A 383 30.16 19.10 7.60
N ARG A 384 31.27 18.38 7.50
CA ARG A 384 31.34 16.93 7.70
C ARG A 384 31.81 16.67 9.12
N VAL A 385 31.03 15.93 9.89
CA VAL A 385 31.47 15.44 11.20
C VAL A 385 32.33 14.21 10.98
N GLU A 386 33.55 14.25 11.50
CA GLU A 386 34.53 13.15 11.47
C GLU A 386 34.46 12.31 12.74
#